data_AF-A0A9W8X7A8-F1
#
_entry.id   AF-A0A9W8X7A8-F1
#
_cell.length_a   1.000
_cell.length_b   1.000
_cell.length_c   1.000
_cell.angle_alpha   90.00
_cell.angle_beta   90.00
_cell.angle_gamma   90.00
#
_symmetry.space_group_name_H-M   'P 1'
#
loop_
_entity.id
_entity.type
_entity.pdbx_description
1 polymer ?
#
loop_
_entity_poly.entity_id
_entity_poly.type
_entity_poly.pdbx_seq_one_letter_code
_entity_poly.pdbx_strand_id
1 'polypeptide(L)'
;MAVLLTGGSGKTSTRIAPLLQAHNIDFTLASRTPPSSSTHHRHVQFDWIDSSTWPKAFTTPVKAVYMMEPQVPQPWVPMIQFLDFAVAAKLTAALGRPVEHVKLDRQGRCENLVQAGLSEYFAQFFTNVEVKASEGLETASNSVVEDVTSHPPKSLDDFIKENRTAWSS
;
A
#
# COMPACT_ATOMS: atom_id res chain seq x y z
N MET A 1 -4.19 1.01 15.84
CA MET A 1 -3.88 1.13 14.39
C MET A 1 -5.17 0.91 13.63
N ALA A 2 -5.48 1.79 12.69
CA ALA A 2 -6.78 1.82 12.02
C ALA A 2 -6.80 1.01 10.71
N VAL A 3 -7.98 0.53 10.32
CA VAL A 3 -8.25 0.09 8.95
C VAL A 3 -8.67 1.31 8.12
N LEU A 4 -7.99 1.55 6.99
CA LEU A 4 -8.38 2.59 6.04
C LEU A 4 -9.40 2.02 5.06
N LEU A 5 -10.61 2.57 5.02
CA LEU A 5 -11.66 2.19 4.08
C LEU A 5 -11.76 3.22 2.95
N THR A 6 -11.23 2.91 1.77
CA THR A 6 -11.44 3.74 0.57
C THR A 6 -12.88 3.64 0.08
N GLY A 7 -13.36 4.65 -0.65
CA GLY A 7 -14.76 4.72 -1.05
C GLY A 7 -15.70 4.79 0.16
N GLY A 8 -15.36 5.59 1.18
CA GLY A 8 -16.00 5.62 2.49
C GLY A 8 -17.53 5.87 2.49
N SER A 9 -18.06 6.55 1.47
CA SER A 9 -19.51 6.74 1.27
C SER A 9 -20.17 5.65 0.40
N GLY A 10 -19.40 4.68 -0.07
CA GLY A 10 -19.83 3.62 -0.98
C GLY A 10 -20.59 2.49 -0.28
N LYS A 11 -21.24 1.65 -1.09
CA LYS A 11 -22.11 0.55 -0.62
C LYS A 11 -21.37 -0.46 0.27
N THR A 12 -20.09 -0.69 0.00
CA THR A 12 -19.29 -1.66 0.75
C THR A 12 -18.79 -1.06 2.05
N SER A 13 -18.15 0.11 2.01
CA SER A 13 -17.60 0.76 3.21
C SER A 13 -18.69 1.14 4.24
N THR A 14 -19.89 1.50 3.78
CA THR A 14 -21.06 1.74 4.66
C THR A 14 -21.58 0.49 5.37
N ARG A 15 -21.25 -0.72 4.88
CA ARG A 15 -21.58 -2.01 5.52
C ARG A 15 -20.42 -2.56 6.34
N ILE A 16 -19.18 -2.32 5.93
CA ILE A 16 -17.98 -2.73 6.66
C ILE A 16 -17.82 -1.90 7.94
N ALA A 17 -18.05 -0.58 7.88
CA ALA A 17 -17.84 0.31 9.02
C ALA A 17 -18.63 -0.11 10.29
N PRO A 18 -19.94 -0.46 10.23
CA PRO A 18 -20.66 -0.99 11.38
C PRO A 18 -20.07 -2.30 11.93
N LEU A 19 -19.53 -3.18 11.08
CA LEU A 19 -18.89 -4.42 11.51
C LEU A 19 -17.60 -4.11 12.28
N LEU A 20 -16.74 -3.25 11.73
CA LEU A 20 -15.51 -2.83 12.42
C LEU A 20 -15.83 -2.15 13.76
N GLN A 21 -16.87 -1.32 13.79
CA GLN A 21 -17.35 -0.69 15.02
C GLN A 21 -17.81 -1.73 16.06
N ALA A 22 -18.63 -2.70 15.66
CA ALA A 22 -19.13 -3.76 16.55
C ALA A 22 -17.99 -4.60 17.17
N HIS A 23 -16.85 -4.68 16.48
CA HIS A 23 -15.65 -5.39 16.94
C HIS A 23 -14.60 -4.48 17.61
N ASN A 24 -14.92 -3.21 17.88
CA ASN A 24 -13.99 -2.23 18.46
C ASN A 24 -12.67 -2.09 17.66
N ILE A 25 -12.74 -2.22 16.34
CA ILE A 25 -11.59 -2.02 15.45
C ILE A 25 -11.63 -0.58 14.96
N ASP A 26 -10.58 0.19 15.24
CA ASP A 26 -10.42 1.54 14.72
C ASP A 26 -10.43 1.54 13.18
N PHE A 27 -11.11 2.51 12.58
CA PHE A 27 -11.10 2.70 11.13
C PHE A 27 -11.22 4.18 10.71
N THR A 28 -10.76 4.46 9.49
CA THR A 28 -10.85 5.77 8.84
C THR A 28 -11.58 5.62 7.52
N LEU A 29 -12.60 6.44 7.29
CA LEU A 29 -13.36 6.49 6.03
C LEU A 29 -12.72 7.51 5.08
N ALA A 30 -12.16 7.02 3.97
CA ALA A 30 -11.55 7.82 2.93
C ALA A 30 -12.50 8.00 1.75
N SER A 31 -12.84 9.25 1.41
CA SER A 31 -13.76 9.57 0.32
C SER A 31 -13.45 10.92 -0.31
N ARG A 32 -13.85 11.12 -1.57
CA ARG A 32 -13.63 12.39 -2.30
C ARG A 32 -14.27 13.60 -1.62
N THR A 33 -15.48 13.40 -1.10
CA THR A 33 -16.26 14.43 -0.42
C THR A 33 -16.64 13.91 0.96
N PRO A 34 -15.76 14.04 1.96
CA PRO A 34 -16.09 13.64 3.32
C PRO A 34 -17.24 14.52 3.86
N PRO A 35 -18.11 13.97 4.72
CA PRO A 35 -19.20 14.75 5.32
C PRO A 35 -18.65 15.91 6.16
N SER A 36 -19.34 17.05 6.10
CA SER A 36 -18.93 18.30 6.78
C SER A 36 -19.17 18.29 8.29
N SER A 37 -20.07 17.43 8.77
CA SER A 37 -20.38 17.28 10.19
C SER A 37 -19.55 16.17 10.83
N SER A 38 -19.17 16.38 12.09
CA SER A 38 -18.46 15.37 12.88
C SER A 38 -19.35 14.14 13.06
N THR A 39 -18.97 13.02 12.48
CA THR A 39 -19.51 11.71 12.83
C THR A 39 -18.65 11.13 13.97
N HIS A 40 -19.10 10.02 14.56
CA HIS A 40 -18.31 9.29 15.55
C HIS A 40 -17.01 8.69 14.96
N HIS A 41 -16.89 8.68 13.63
CA HIS A 41 -15.82 8.02 12.90
C HIS A 41 -14.95 9.04 12.16
N ARG A 42 -13.67 8.75 12.00
CA ARG A 42 -12.76 9.64 11.28
C ARG A 42 -13.07 9.60 9.79
N HIS A 43 -13.28 10.76 9.18
CA HIS A 43 -13.37 10.94 7.74
C HIS A 43 -12.18 11.74 7.22
N VAL A 44 -11.62 11.30 6.10
CA VAL A 44 -10.54 12.00 5.41
C VAL A 44 -10.87 12.16 3.95
N GLN A 45 -10.45 13.29 3.38
CA GLN A 45 -10.52 13.49 1.95
C GLN A 45 -9.52 12.55 1.26
N PHE A 46 -9.99 11.82 0.27
CA PHE A 46 -9.17 10.93 -0.55
C PHE A 46 -9.74 10.86 -1.96
N ASP A 47 -8.91 11.14 -2.95
CA ASP A 47 -9.24 11.01 -4.35
C ASP A 47 -8.14 10.22 -5.08
N TRP A 48 -8.54 9.21 -5.84
CA TRP A 48 -7.64 8.37 -6.62
C TRP A 48 -6.88 9.15 -7.69
N ILE A 49 -7.47 10.25 -8.19
CA ILE A 49 -6.87 11.07 -9.26
C ILE A 49 -6.16 12.33 -8.76
N ASP A 50 -6.19 12.59 -7.45
CA ASP A 50 -5.48 13.70 -6.81
C ASP A 50 -4.59 13.18 -5.69
N SER A 51 -3.33 12.91 -6.02
CA SER A 51 -2.33 12.36 -5.10
C SER A 51 -2.00 13.29 -3.93
N SER A 52 -2.30 14.59 -4.02
CA SER A 52 -2.14 15.53 -2.91
C SER A 52 -3.07 15.19 -1.73
N THR A 53 -4.12 14.40 -1.97
CA THR A 53 -5.05 13.95 -0.94
C THR A 53 -4.57 12.71 -0.19
N TRP A 54 -3.68 11.90 -0.75
CA TRP A 54 -3.29 10.60 -0.18
C TRP A 54 -2.62 10.67 1.20
N PRO A 55 -1.76 11.67 1.51
CA PRO A 55 -1.18 11.81 2.84
C PRO A 55 -2.23 11.92 3.96
N LYS A 56 -3.40 12.49 3.66
CA LYS A 56 -4.50 12.64 4.63
C LYS A 56 -4.96 11.29 5.17
N ALA A 57 -4.87 10.22 4.37
CA ALA A 57 -5.26 8.86 4.74
C ALA A 57 -4.33 8.19 5.77
N PHE A 58 -3.08 8.67 5.90
CA PHE A 58 -2.06 8.11 6.78
C PHE A 58 -1.69 9.05 7.95
N THR A 59 -2.52 10.07 8.21
CA THR A 59 -2.40 10.95 9.39
C THR A 59 -2.56 10.22 10.72
N THR A 60 -2.98 8.95 10.69
CA THR A 60 -2.96 8.01 11.81
C THR A 60 -2.35 6.69 11.37
N PRO A 61 -1.71 5.92 12.27
CA PRO A 61 -1.15 4.61 11.92
C PRO A 61 -2.21 3.66 11.32
N VAL A 62 -1.99 3.23 10.08
CA VAL A 62 -2.88 2.31 9.33
C VAL A 62 -2.30 0.90 9.35
N LYS A 63 -3.08 -0.08 9.82
CA LYS A 63 -2.72 -1.52 9.79
C LYS A 63 -3.10 -2.22 8.50
N ALA A 64 -4.19 -1.81 7.87
CA ALA A 64 -4.72 -2.43 6.67
C ALA A 64 -5.48 -1.39 5.85
N VAL A 65 -5.48 -1.57 4.52
CA VAL A 65 -6.27 -0.75 3.60
C VAL A 65 -7.26 -1.63 2.87
N TYR A 66 -8.55 -1.29 2.96
CA TYR A 66 -9.57 -1.81 2.06
C TYR A 66 -9.63 -0.92 0.81
N MET A 67 -9.23 -1.48 -0.34
CA MET A 67 -9.17 -0.79 -1.61
C MET A 67 -10.40 -1.08 -2.47
N MET A 68 -11.12 -0.03 -2.85
CA MET A 68 -12.18 -0.07 -3.85
C MET A 68 -11.64 0.48 -5.17
N GLU A 69 -11.85 -0.27 -6.23
CA GLU A 69 -11.46 0.11 -7.58
C GLU A 69 -12.07 1.49 -7.96
N PRO A 70 -11.26 2.45 -8.45
CA PRO A 70 -11.78 3.71 -8.97
C PRO A 70 -12.59 3.49 -10.25
N GLN A 71 -13.64 4.28 -10.44
CA GLN A 71 -14.42 4.28 -11.68
C GLN A 71 -13.75 5.16 -12.75
N VAL A 72 -12.58 4.74 -13.22
CA VAL A 72 -11.79 5.43 -14.25
C VAL A 72 -11.28 4.43 -15.29
N PRO A 73 -10.93 4.89 -16.51
CA PRO A 73 -10.16 4.06 -17.43
C PRO A 73 -8.84 3.62 -16.79
N GLN A 74 -8.45 2.35 -16.99
CA GLN A 74 -7.22 1.77 -16.41
C GLN A 74 -7.08 1.98 -14.89
N PRO A 75 -8.02 1.46 -14.09
CA PRO A 75 -8.09 1.73 -12.65
C PRO A 75 -6.88 1.21 -11.85
N TRP A 76 -6.13 0.25 -12.40
CA TRP A 76 -4.87 -0.21 -11.81
C TRP A 76 -3.81 0.88 -11.74
N VAL A 77 -3.80 1.88 -12.64
CA VAL A 77 -2.77 2.94 -12.67
C VAL A 77 -2.77 3.74 -11.36
N PRO A 78 -3.86 4.40 -10.94
CA PRO A 78 -3.90 5.12 -9.67
C PRO A 78 -3.82 4.18 -8.44
N MET A 79 -4.30 2.94 -8.55
CA MET A 79 -4.19 1.98 -7.45
C MET A 79 -2.75 1.54 -7.18
N ILE A 80 -1.97 1.25 -8.23
CA ILE A 80 -0.53 0.94 -8.13
C ILE A 80 0.22 2.16 -7.57
N GLN A 81 -0.04 3.37 -8.08
CA GLN A 81 0.59 4.58 -7.54
C GLN A 81 0.27 4.82 -6.06
N PHE A 82 -0.95 4.54 -5.62
CA PHE A 82 -1.31 4.63 -4.21
C PHE A 82 -0.64 3.53 -3.37
N LEU A 83 -0.51 2.30 -3.88
CA LEU A 83 0.22 1.22 -3.21
C LEU A 83 1.69 1.61 -3.02
N ASP A 84 2.31 2.12 -4.08
CA ASP A 84 3.67 2.66 -4.06
C ASP A 84 3.83 3.72 -2.96
N PHE A 85 2.90 4.69 -2.90
CA PHE A 85 2.85 5.71 -1.86
C PHE A 85 2.65 5.11 -0.46
N ALA A 86 1.74 4.15 -0.31
CA ALA A 86 1.43 3.53 0.99
C ALA A 86 2.63 2.74 1.55
N VAL A 87 3.37 2.05 0.70
CA VAL A 87 4.62 1.35 1.07
C VAL A 87 5.68 2.37 1.50
N ALA A 88 5.88 3.43 0.71
CA ALA A 88 6.81 4.51 1.03
C ALA A 88 6.46 5.21 2.37
N ALA A 89 5.17 5.45 2.62
CA ALA A 89 4.67 6.02 3.87
C ALA A 89 4.88 5.09 5.07
N LYS A 90 4.65 3.78 4.92
CA LYS A 90 4.91 2.78 5.97
C LYS A 90 6.40 2.70 6.31
N LEU A 91 7.26 2.66 5.30
CA LEU A 91 8.72 2.70 5.49
C LEU A 91 9.17 4.00 6.16
N THR A 92 8.62 5.15 5.73
CA THR A 92 8.90 6.45 6.36
C THR A 92 8.54 6.45 7.85
N ALA A 93 7.34 5.98 8.19
CA ALA A 93 6.89 5.91 9.57
C ALA A 93 7.75 4.97 10.41
N ALA A 94 8.15 3.82 9.86
CA ALA A 94 9.00 2.87 10.55
C ALA A 94 10.43 3.39 10.73
N LEU A 95 11.01 4.03 9.71
CA LEU A 95 12.42 4.45 9.71
C LEU A 95 12.64 5.84 10.33
N GLY A 96 11.59 6.66 10.47
CA GLY A 96 11.71 8.02 11.00
C GLY A 96 12.38 9.01 10.05
N ARG A 97 12.48 8.67 8.75
CA ARG A 97 13.04 9.51 7.69
C ARG A 97 12.18 9.38 6.42
N PRO A 98 12.11 10.40 5.56
CA PRO A 98 11.38 10.30 4.30
C PRO A 98 11.92 9.16 3.43
N VAL A 99 10.99 8.33 2.94
CA VAL A 99 11.22 7.31 1.92
C VAL A 99 10.25 7.58 0.79
N GLU A 100 10.76 7.55 -0.44
CA GLU A 100 9.97 7.72 -1.65
C GLU A 100 10.15 6.49 -2.54
N HIS A 101 9.06 6.03 -3.16
CA HIS A 101 9.16 5.01 -4.19
C HIS A 101 9.48 5.67 -5.54
N VAL A 102 10.73 5.55 -5.97
CA VAL A 102 11.20 6.11 -7.24
C VAL A 102 11.02 5.08 -8.34
N LYS A 103 10.13 5.38 -9.30
CA LYS A 103 9.98 4.55 -10.51
C LYS A 103 11.15 4.81 -11.44
N LEU A 104 11.97 3.78 -11.61
CA LEU A 104 13.00 3.76 -12.64
C LEU A 104 12.46 3.03 -13.87
N ASP A 105 12.88 3.47 -15.04
CA ASP A 105 12.70 2.65 -16.24
C ASP A 105 13.65 1.44 -16.20
N ARG A 106 13.46 0.53 -17.16
CA ARG A 106 14.26 -0.70 -17.25
C ARG A 106 15.76 -0.43 -17.24
N GLN A 107 16.20 0.58 -17.98
CA GLN A 107 17.62 0.90 -18.11
C GLN A 107 18.15 1.46 -16.79
N GLY A 108 17.50 2.49 -16.24
CA GLY A 108 17.88 3.13 -14.99
C GLY A 108 17.87 2.15 -13.81
N ARG A 109 16.94 1.18 -13.81
CA ARG A 109 16.90 0.13 -12.78
C ARG A 109 18.10 -0.81 -12.87
N CYS A 110 18.42 -1.26 -14.09
CA CYS A 110 19.57 -2.14 -14.33
C CYS A 110 20.88 -1.43 -13.97
N GLU A 111 21.05 -0.17 -14.40
CA GLU A 111 22.22 0.66 -14.06
C GLU A 111 22.36 0.86 -12.55
N ASN A 112 21.25 1.14 -11.86
CA ASN A 112 21.23 1.31 -10.41
C ASN A 112 21.68 0.03 -9.67
N LEU A 113 21.24 -1.15 -10.12
CA LEU A 113 21.67 -2.44 -9.56
C LEU A 113 23.15 -2.72 -9.80
N VAL A 114 23.66 -2.40 -10.99
CA VAL A 114 25.10 -2.54 -11.28
C VAL A 114 25.92 -1.60 -10.40
N GLN A 115 25.48 -0.35 -10.23
CA GLN A 115 26.12 0.60 -9.32
C GLN A 115 26.08 0.14 -7.86
N ALA A 116 25.04 -0.60 -7.47
CA ALA A 116 24.94 -1.24 -6.17
C ALA A 116 25.80 -2.51 -6.01
N GLY A 117 26.57 -2.89 -7.04
CA GLY A 117 27.54 -3.97 -7.01
C GLY A 117 27.08 -5.30 -7.61
N LEU A 118 25.91 -5.35 -8.27
CA LEU A 118 25.47 -6.55 -8.98
C LEU A 118 26.19 -6.68 -10.33
N SER A 119 26.38 -7.92 -10.79
CA SER A 119 26.79 -8.14 -12.18
C SER A 119 25.68 -7.72 -13.14
N GLU A 120 26.05 -7.35 -14.36
CA GLU A 120 25.07 -6.99 -15.39
C GLU A 120 24.04 -8.09 -15.64
N TYR A 121 24.48 -9.35 -15.63
CA TYR A 121 23.58 -10.50 -15.74
C TYR A 121 22.49 -10.51 -14.65
N PHE A 122 22.88 -10.35 -13.37
CA PHE A 122 21.92 -10.33 -12.28
C PHE A 122 21.06 -9.07 -12.27
N ALA A 123 21.63 -7.92 -12.63
CA ALA A 123 20.87 -6.67 -12.76
C ALA A 123 19.77 -6.80 -13.83
N GLN A 124 20.09 -7.36 -15.00
CA GLN A 124 19.11 -7.63 -16.05
C GLN A 124 18.07 -8.66 -15.61
N PHE A 125 18.49 -9.73 -14.91
CA PHE A 125 17.58 -10.75 -14.38
C PHE A 125 16.54 -10.15 -13.42
N PHE A 126 16.97 -9.40 -12.40
CA PHE A 126 16.03 -8.80 -11.44
C PHE A 126 15.14 -7.74 -12.09
N THR A 127 15.70 -6.92 -12.97
CA THR A 127 14.90 -5.94 -13.73
C THR A 127 13.82 -6.63 -14.57
N ASN A 128 14.13 -7.79 -15.17
CA ASN A 128 13.14 -8.57 -15.92
C ASN A 128 12.01 -9.11 -15.04
N VAL A 129 12.32 -9.56 -13.83
CA VAL A 129 11.30 -10.01 -12.86
C VAL A 129 10.41 -8.83 -12.45
N GLU A 130 11.00 -7.68 -12.14
CA GLU A 130 10.26 -6.46 -11.76
C GLU A 130 9.34 -5.97 -12.88
N VAL A 131 9.80 -5.99 -14.15
CA VAL A 131 8.95 -5.63 -15.30
C VAL A 131 7.78 -6.60 -15.47
N LYS A 132 8.03 -7.92 -15.38
CA LYS A 132 6.96 -8.92 -15.46
C LYS A 132 5.93 -8.73 -14.34
N ALA A 133 6.39 -8.45 -13.12
CA ALA A 133 5.50 -8.15 -12.00
C ALA A 133 4.65 -6.91 -12.29
N SER A 134 5.22 -5.86 -12.88
CA SER A 134 4.50 -4.64 -13.29
C SER A 134 3.43 -4.89 -14.36
N GLU A 135 3.61 -5.94 -15.17
CA GLU A 135 2.67 -6.40 -16.19
C GLU A 135 1.59 -7.36 -15.63
N GLY A 136 1.58 -7.57 -14.30
CA GLY A 136 0.55 -8.35 -13.61
C GLY A 136 0.85 -9.84 -13.46
N LEU A 137 2.04 -10.32 -13.86
CA LEU A 137 2.39 -11.75 -13.81
C LEU A 137 2.51 -12.32 -12.38
N GLU A 138 2.66 -11.45 -11.36
CA GLU A 138 2.82 -11.84 -9.94
C GLU A 138 1.59 -11.51 -9.09
N THR A 139 0.40 -11.44 -9.70
CA THR A 139 -0.85 -11.04 -9.02
C THR A 139 -1.66 -12.21 -8.46
N ALA A 140 -1.22 -13.44 -8.69
CA ALA A 140 -1.90 -14.62 -8.18
C ALA A 140 -1.84 -14.66 -6.64
N SER A 141 -2.96 -15.01 -6.01
CA SER A 141 -3.04 -15.23 -4.56
C SER A 141 -3.71 -16.57 -4.27
N ASN A 142 -3.36 -17.17 -3.13
CA ASN A 142 -3.92 -18.43 -2.64
C ASN A 142 -3.70 -18.57 -1.12
N SER A 143 -4.27 -19.61 -0.52
CA SER A 143 -4.17 -19.94 0.91
C SER A 143 -3.04 -20.92 1.25
N VAL A 144 -2.24 -21.36 0.26
CA VAL A 144 -1.35 -22.53 0.39
C VAL A 144 -0.32 -22.37 1.51
N VAL A 145 0.17 -21.15 1.76
CA VAL A 145 1.09 -20.89 2.87
C VAL A 145 0.47 -21.29 4.20
N GLU A 146 -0.77 -20.89 4.45
CA GLU A 146 -1.48 -21.22 5.68
C GLU A 146 -1.87 -22.69 5.72
N ASP A 147 -2.37 -23.23 4.60
CA ASP A 147 -2.81 -24.63 4.51
C ASP A 147 -1.66 -25.61 4.78
N VAL A 148 -0.45 -25.33 4.29
CA VAL A 148 0.71 -26.21 4.42
C VAL A 148 1.46 -25.99 5.73
N THR A 149 1.57 -24.74 6.20
CA THR A 149 2.39 -24.41 7.38
C THR A 149 1.60 -24.30 8.67
N SER A 150 0.26 -24.28 8.61
CA SER A 150 -0.65 -23.94 9.71
C SER A 150 -0.41 -22.56 10.33
N HIS A 151 0.30 -21.67 9.62
CA HIS A 151 0.58 -20.30 10.02
C HIS A 151 0.25 -19.34 8.88
N PRO A 152 -0.37 -18.18 9.16
CA PRO A 152 -0.65 -17.19 8.12
C PRO A 152 0.66 -16.63 7.54
N PRO A 153 0.65 -16.15 6.28
CA PRO A 153 1.80 -15.46 5.70
C PRO A 153 2.14 -14.21 6.51
N LYS A 154 3.44 -13.93 6.66
CA LYS A 154 3.94 -12.75 7.38
C LYS A 154 3.49 -11.47 6.68
N SER A 155 3.00 -10.51 7.46
CA SER A 155 2.63 -9.19 6.92
C SER A 155 3.89 -8.37 6.60
N LEU A 156 3.75 -7.44 5.64
CA LEU A 156 4.82 -6.48 5.34
C LEU A 156 5.19 -5.62 6.56
N ASP A 157 4.22 -5.28 7.40
CA ASP A 157 4.44 -4.48 8.61
C ASP A 157 5.33 -5.23 9.62
N ASP A 158 5.06 -6.52 9.85
CA ASP A 158 5.88 -7.35 10.73
C ASP A 158 7.31 -7.49 10.20
N PHE A 159 7.45 -7.72 8.89
CA PHE A 159 8.75 -7.81 8.24
C PHE A 159 9.56 -6.51 8.38
N ILE A 160 8.95 -5.35 8.10
CA ILE A 160 9.62 -4.04 8.24
C ILE A 160 10.07 -3.81 9.68
N LYS A 161 9.21 -4.14 10.66
CA LYS A 161 9.51 -3.97 12.08
C LYS A 161 10.70 -4.83 12.51
N GLU A 162 10.73 -6.10 12.10
CA GLU A 162 11.83 -7.03 12.43
C GLU A 162 13.16 -6.64 11.78
N ASN A 163 13.12 -6.08 10.57
CA ASN A 163 14.32 -5.85 9.76
C ASN A 163 14.75 -4.38 9.71
N ARG A 164 14.16 -3.51 10.54
CA ARG A 164 14.39 -2.05 10.54
C ARG A 164 15.87 -1.66 10.46
N THR A 165 16.75 -2.41 11.13
CA THR A 165 18.20 -2.17 11.16
C THR A 165 18.86 -2.26 9.79
N ALA A 166 18.34 -3.06 8.85
CA ALA A 166 18.86 -3.19 7.49
C ALA A 166 18.75 -1.90 6.66
N TRP A 167 17.87 -0.97 7.06
CA TRP A 167 17.64 0.31 6.38
C TRP A 167 17.98 1.54 7.25
N SER A 168 18.66 1.30 8.37
CA SER A 168 19.01 2.33 9.36
C SER A 168 20.30 3.10 9.02
N SER A 169 21.02 2.71 7.98
CA SER A 169 22.17 3.43 7.39
C SER A 169 21.74 4.50 6.40
#